data_AF-A0A7J8XTU5-F1
#
_entry.id   AF-A0A7J8XTU5-F1
#
_cell.length_a   1.000
_cell.length_b   1.000
_cell.length_c   1.000
_cell.angle_alpha   90.00
_cell.angle_beta   90.00
_cell.angle_gamma   90.00
#
_symmetry.space_group_name_H-M   'P 1'
#
loop_
_entity.id
_entity.type
_entity.pdbx_description
1 polymer ?
#
loop_
_entity_poly.entity_id
_entity_poly.type
_entity_poly.pdbx_seq_one_letter_code
_entity_poly.pdbx_strand_id
1 'polypeptide(L)'
;MAVTFSNLHTESGLKALNDFLSGKSYISGNKLTKDDIKVYAAVLKNPGDSFPNVSQWYNSVSSQLAASFPGKAVGVGFGGKAAPAESAKAE
;
A
#
# COMPACT_ATOMS: atom_id res chain seq x y z
N MET A 1 15.94 10.69 -7.40
CA MET A 1 16.18 10.00 -6.12
C MET A 1 15.22 8.83 -6.02
N ALA A 2 15.68 7.67 -5.57
CA ALA A 2 14.81 6.53 -5.28
C ALA A 2 14.11 6.76 -3.94
N VAL A 3 12.80 6.57 -3.89
CA VAL A 3 12.03 6.61 -2.65
C VAL A 3 12.01 5.21 -2.07
N THR A 4 12.33 5.09 -0.78
CA THR A 4 12.33 3.81 -0.06
C THR A 4 11.31 3.89 1.06
N PHE A 5 10.33 2.99 1.06
CA PHE A 5 9.39 2.82 2.16
C PHE A 5 9.80 1.62 3.01
N SER A 6 9.85 1.81 4.32
CA SER A 6 10.14 0.74 5.28
C SER A 6 8.84 0.11 5.78
N ASN A 7 8.75 -1.23 5.69
CA ASN A 7 7.69 -2.08 6.24
C ASN A 7 6.25 -1.49 6.17
N LEU A 8 5.64 -1.57 4.99
CA LEU A 8 4.28 -1.09 4.72
C LEU A 8 3.16 -1.93 5.37
N HIS A 9 3.51 -2.96 6.14
CA HIS A 9 2.56 -3.71 6.97
C HIS A 9 2.38 -3.11 8.37
N THR A 10 3.19 -2.10 8.73
CA THR A 10 3.14 -1.42 10.03
C THR A 10 2.47 -0.06 9.91
N GLU A 11 1.91 0.43 11.02
CA GLU A 11 1.29 1.75 11.09
C GLU A 11 2.28 2.87 10.73
N SER A 12 3.53 2.79 11.22
CA SER A 12 4.58 3.77 10.90
C SER A 12 4.96 3.76 9.42
N GLY A 13 5.02 2.59 8.78
CA GLY A 13 5.28 2.48 7.34
C GLY A 13 4.13 3.07 6.51
N LEU A 14 2.88 2.77 6.88
CA LEU A 14 1.70 3.35 6.25
C LEU A 14 1.62 4.87 6.45
N LYS A 15 2.04 5.37 7.62
CA LYS A 15 2.14 6.81 7.87
C LYS A 15 3.14 7.48 6.94
N ALA A 16 4.34 6.91 6.79
CA ALA A 16 5.36 7.45 5.89
C ALA A 16 4.86 7.48 4.43
N LEU A 17 4.15 6.44 4.00
CA LEU A 17 3.52 6.40 2.68
C LEU A 17 2.40 7.45 2.54
N ASN A 18 1.56 7.62 3.56
CA ASN A 18 0.49 8.61 3.58
C ASN A 18 1.01 10.04 3.46
N ASP A 19 2.08 10.34 4.19
CA ASP A 19 2.73 11.64 4.17
C ASP A 19 3.40 11.89 2.81
N PHE A 20 4.03 10.85 2.23
CA PHE A 20 4.60 10.92 0.88
C PHE A 20 3.55 11.19 -0.20
N LEU A 21 2.38 10.56 -0.10
CA LEU A 21 1.27 10.74 -1.03
C LEU A 21 0.51 12.06 -0.83
N SER A 22 0.87 12.87 0.17
CA SER A 22 0.28 14.19 0.34
C SER A 22 0.53 15.06 -0.89
N GLY A 23 -0.55 15.50 -1.54
CA GLY A 23 -0.48 16.26 -2.81
C GLY A 23 -0.04 15.44 -4.03
N LYS A 24 0.03 14.10 -3.92
CA LYS A 24 0.36 13.20 -5.05
C LYS A 24 -0.78 12.22 -5.29
N SER A 25 -1.07 11.96 -6.56
CA SER A 25 -2.05 10.94 -6.93
C SER A 25 -1.44 9.55 -7.11
N TYR A 26 -0.13 9.47 -7.34
CA TYR A 26 0.62 8.23 -7.63
C TYR A 26 2.02 8.32 -7.01
N ILE A 27 2.70 7.18 -6.91
CA ILE A 27 4.07 7.07 -6.37
C ILE A 27 5.05 7.84 -7.25
N SER A 28 4.88 7.71 -8.57
CA SER A 28 5.75 8.33 -9.58
C SER A 28 4.92 9.03 -10.64
N GLY A 29 5.12 10.34 -10.80
CA GLY A 29 4.45 11.14 -11.82
C GLY A 29 2.94 11.31 -11.59
N ASN A 30 2.19 11.39 -12.68
CA ASN A 30 0.78 11.80 -12.66
C ASN A 30 -0.17 10.72 -13.22
N LYS A 31 0.34 9.51 -13.45
CA LYS A 31 -0.40 8.35 -13.97
C LYS A 31 0.05 7.10 -13.24
N LEU A 32 -0.76 6.04 -13.29
CA LEU A 32 -0.39 4.73 -12.77
C LEU A 32 0.90 4.22 -13.43
N THR A 33 1.89 3.88 -12.60
CA THR A 33 3.18 3.34 -13.04
C THR A 33 3.49 1.99 -12.40
N LYS A 34 4.59 1.37 -12.80
CA LYS A 34 5.09 0.13 -12.18
C LYS A 34 5.44 0.32 -10.70
N ASP A 35 5.84 1.54 -10.30
CA ASP A 35 6.14 1.85 -8.90
C ASP A 35 4.86 1.77 -8.05
N ASP A 36 3.73 2.27 -8.56
CA ASP A 36 2.43 2.14 -7.89
C ASP A 36 2.05 0.68 -7.68
N ILE A 37 2.23 -0.18 -8.69
CA ILE A 37 1.91 -1.61 -8.57
C ILE A 37 2.79 -2.29 -7.52
N LYS A 38 4.09 -1.93 -7.47
CA LYS A 38 5.02 -2.49 -6.50
C LYS A 38 4.64 -2.10 -5.07
N VAL A 39 4.27 -0.84 -4.83
CA VAL A 39 3.83 -0.38 -3.51
C VAL A 39 2.44 -0.96 -3.18
N TYR A 40 1.53 -1.04 -4.15
CA TYR A 40 0.18 -1.58 -3.97
C TYR A 40 0.22 -3.03 -3.53
N ALA A 41 1.09 -3.85 -4.13
CA ALA A 41 1.28 -5.24 -3.73
C ALA A 41 1.82 -5.38 -2.29
N ALA A 42 2.55 -4.37 -1.78
CA ALA A 42 3.04 -4.35 -0.40
C ALA A 42 2.02 -3.79 0.60
N VAL A 43 1.05 -2.98 0.15
CA VAL A 43 -0.08 -2.52 0.97
C VAL A 43 -1.19 -3.56 0.88
N LEU A 44 -1.16 -4.57 1.75
CA LEU A 44 -2.03 -5.76 1.65
C LEU A 44 -3.54 -5.44 1.61
N LYS A 45 -3.97 -4.36 2.25
CA LYS A 45 -5.35 -3.91 2.31
C LYS A 45 -5.44 -2.39 2.38
N ASN A 46 -6.59 -1.85 1.96
CA ASN A 46 -6.88 -0.43 2.14
C ASN A 46 -6.84 -0.08 3.66
N PRO A 47 -6.01 0.90 4.07
CA PRO A 47 -5.84 1.24 5.47
C PRO A 47 -6.95 2.14 6.06
N GLY A 48 -7.92 2.59 5.25
CA GLY A 48 -9.11 3.31 5.70
C GLY A 48 -8.87 4.77 6.09
N ASP A 49 -9.76 5.32 6.92
CA ASP A 49 -9.78 6.75 7.28
C ASP A 49 -8.55 7.23 8.07
N SER A 50 -7.81 6.31 8.71
CA SER A 50 -6.57 6.64 9.42
C SER A 50 -5.45 7.13 8.47
N PHE A 51 -5.52 6.78 7.18
CA PHE A 51 -4.52 7.11 6.18
C PHE A 51 -5.20 7.54 4.86
N PRO A 52 -5.85 8.72 4.83
CA PRO A 52 -6.74 9.11 3.74
C PRO A 52 -6.04 9.20 2.39
N ASN A 53 -4.78 9.67 2.35
CA ASN A 53 -4.03 9.78 1.09
C ASN A 53 -3.71 8.39 0.53
N VAL A 54 -3.30 7.45 1.40
CA VAL A 54 -3.06 6.05 1.00
C VAL A 54 -4.35 5.40 0.55
N SER A 55 -5.44 5.61 1.27
CA SER A 55 -6.74 5.02 0.95
C SER A 55 -7.28 5.50 -0.39
N GLN A 56 -7.16 6.80 -0.69
CA GLN A 56 -7.54 7.34 -1.99
C GLN A 56 -6.65 6.80 -3.13
N TRP A 57 -5.34 6.78 -2.92
CA TRP A 57 -4.38 6.21 -3.88
C TRP A 57 -4.65 4.72 -4.13
N TYR A 58 -4.82 3.93 -3.07
CA TYR A 58 -5.08 2.49 -3.14
C TYR A 58 -6.35 2.19 -3.94
N ASN A 59 -7.43 2.92 -3.68
CA ASN A 59 -8.68 2.79 -4.43
C ASN A 59 -8.53 3.17 -5.91
N SER A 60 -7.74 4.21 -6.20
CA SER A 60 -7.46 4.63 -7.57
C SER A 60 -6.70 3.54 -8.34
N VAL A 61 -5.63 3.00 -7.74
CA VAL A 61 -4.85 1.88 -8.32
C VAL A 61 -5.73 0.65 -8.50
N SER A 62 -6.50 0.26 -7.47
CA SER A 62 -7.38 -0.91 -7.52
C SER A 62 -8.45 -0.78 -8.62
N SER A 63 -9.04 0.41 -8.79
CA SER A 63 -10.05 0.65 -9.82
C SER A 63 -9.47 0.52 -11.23
N GLN A 64 -8.28 1.09 -11.47
CA GLN A 64 -7.61 0.97 -12.76
C GLN A 64 -7.16 -0.46 -13.07
N LEU A 65 -6.71 -1.20 -12.05
CA LEU A 65 -6.37 -2.60 -12.19
C LEU A 65 -7.60 -3.45 -12.52
N ALA A 66 -8.72 -3.24 -11.83
CA ALA A 66 -9.96 -3.96 -12.10
C ALA A 66 -10.48 -3.71 -13.52
N ALA A 67 -10.36 -2.47 -14.02
CA ALA A 67 -10.73 -2.12 -15.40
C ALA A 67 -9.80 -2.77 -16.45
N SER A 68 -8.51 -2.92 -16.13
CA SER A 68 -7.51 -3.47 -17.05
C SER A 68 -7.44 -5.00 -17.02
N PHE A 69 -7.74 -5.61 -15.87
CA PHE A 69 -7.63 -7.04 -15.60
C PHE A 69 -8.93 -7.54 -14.95
N PRO A 70 -10.00 -7.76 -15.75
CA PRO A 70 -11.27 -8.22 -15.22
C PRO A 70 -11.19 -9.67 -14.71
N GLY A 71 -11.98 -9.98 -13.68
CA GLY A 71 -12.10 -11.33 -13.11
C GLY A 71 -11.53 -11.45 -11.69
N LYS A 72 -11.90 -12.52 -10.99
CA LYS A 72 -11.42 -12.81 -9.63
C LYS A 72 -10.14 -13.64 -9.69
N ALA A 73 -9.15 -13.34 -8.86
CA ALA A 73 -8.00 -14.23 -8.68
C ALA A 73 -8.46 -15.54 -8.02
N VAL A 74 -8.30 -16.68 -8.70
CA VAL A 74 -8.83 -17.98 -8.24
C VAL A 74 -7.74 -18.98 -7.84
N GLY A 75 -6.48 -18.75 -8.22
CA GLY A 75 -5.42 -19.77 -8.12
C GLY A 75 -4.24 -19.43 -7.19
N VAL A 76 -4.22 -18.26 -6.56
CA VAL A 76 -3.05 -17.79 -5.79
C VAL A 76 -3.47 -17.25 -4.43
N GLY A 77 -2.91 -17.81 -3.37
CA GLY A 77 -3.03 -17.34 -2.00
C GLY A 77 -1.66 -17.07 -1.40
N PHE A 78 -1.56 -16.06 -0.53
CA PHE A 78 -0.32 -15.74 0.17
C PHE A 78 -0.29 -16.47 1.51
N GLY A 79 0.65 -17.41 1.69
CA GLY A 79 0.94 -18.01 2.99
C GLY A 79 1.85 -17.10 3.81
N GLY A 80 1.28 -16.27 4.69
CA GLY A 80 2.06 -15.32 5.48
C GLY A 80 1.42 -15.02 6.83
N LYS A 81 1.82 -15.79 7.85
CA LYS A 81 1.57 -15.48 9.26
C LYS A 81 2.32 -14.20 9.59
N ALA A 82 1.61 -13.08 9.76
CA ALA A 82 2.19 -11.88 10.33
C ALA A 82 2.84 -12.27 11.67
N ALA A 83 4.16 -12.14 11.79
CA ALA A 83 4.81 -12.28 13.08
C ALA A 83 4.19 -11.23 14.03
N PRO A 84 3.79 -11.61 15.26
CA PRO A 84 3.28 -10.64 16.22
C PRO A 84 4.37 -9.59 16.43
N ALA A 85 4.01 -8.31 16.37
CA ALA A 85 4.87 -7.24 16.84
C ALA A 85 5.23 -7.55 18.29
N GLU A 86 6.52 -7.76 18.55
CA GLU A 86 7.06 -7.92 19.88
C GLU A 86 6.72 -6.65 20.67
N SER A 87 5.74 -6.76 21.56
CA SER A 87 5.43 -5.72 22.53
C SER A 87 6.61 -5.60 23.48
N ALA A 88 7.46 -4.62 23.25
CA ALA A 88 8.42 -4.18 24.25
C ALA A 88 7.64 -3.61 25.44
N LYS A 89 7.54 -4.39 26.51
CA LYS A 89 7.14 -3.94 27.84
C LYS A 89 8.36 -4.01 28.77
N ALA A 90 8.51 -2.94 29.55
CA ALA A 90 9.43 -2.71 30.66
C ALA A 90 10.88 -2.40 30.24
N GLU A 91 11.49 -1.32 30.73
CA GLU A 91 11.61 -0.92 32.14
C GLU A 91 11.23 0.55 32.43
#